data_AF-A0A367LV59-F1
#
_entry.id   AF-A0A367LV59-F1
#
_cell.length_a   1.000
_cell.length_b   1.000
_cell.length_c   1.000
_cell.angle_alpha   90.00
_cell.angle_beta   90.00
_cell.angle_gamma   90.00
#
_symmetry.space_group_name_H-M   'P 1'
#
loop_
_entity.id
_entity.type
_entity.pdbx_description
1 polymer ?
#
loop_
_entity_poly.entity_id
_entity_poly.type
_entity_poly.pdbx_seq_one_letter_code
_entity_poly.pdbx_strand_id
1 'polypeptide(L)'
;SVAHAISRGDVSGGFNSLVGGLVGHNGGELVNVDASGRVSAAASASVGGLVGSNAGSILSARSSSTVNGSGRSRIGGLVGENQIQGRIVSSMSEGTVSGDYYVSLG
;
A
#
# COMPACT_ATOMS: atom_id res chain seq x y z
N SER A 1 -10.51 -9.17 -10.36
CA SER A 1 -9.09 -9.45 -10.09
C SER A 1 -8.25 -8.51 -10.95
N VAL A 2 -7.04 -8.18 -10.50
CA VAL A 2 -6.03 -7.46 -11.28
C VAL A 2 -4.80 -8.34 -11.30
N ALA A 3 -4.19 -8.54 -12.46
CA ALA A 3 -3.00 -9.36 -12.57
C ALA A 3 -2.02 -8.80 -13.60
N HIS A 4 -0.72 -9.07 -13.42
CA HIS A 4 0.35 -8.66 -14.34
C HIS A 4 0.36 -7.14 -14.62
N ALA A 5 0.01 -6.36 -13.60
CA ALA A 5 -0.10 -4.90 -13.69
C ALA A 5 1.10 -4.22 -13.04
N ILE A 6 1.48 -3.07 -13.60
CA ILE A 6 2.59 -2.25 -13.11
C ILE A 6 2.09 -0.81 -12.92
N SER A 7 2.38 -0.22 -11.76
CA SER A 7 2.18 1.21 -11.50
C SER A 7 3.51 1.89 -11.17
N ARG A 8 3.72 3.10 -11.71
CA ARG A 8 4.93 3.92 -11.49
C ARG A 8 4.62 5.38 -11.13
N GLY A 9 3.33 5.72 -11.03
CA GLY A 9 2.90 7.09 -10.83
C GLY A 9 2.98 7.50 -9.36
N ASP A 10 3.19 8.80 -9.14
CA ASP A 10 3.06 9.37 -7.81
C ASP A 10 1.58 9.48 -7.43
N VAL A 11 1.23 9.01 -6.23
CA VAL A 11 -0.14 9.01 -5.70
C VAL A 11 -0.17 9.82 -4.42
N SER A 12 -1.14 10.72 -4.31
CA SER A 12 -1.38 11.51 -3.10
C SER A 12 -2.84 11.40 -2.65
N GLY A 13 -3.06 11.43 -1.33
CA GLY A 13 -4.40 11.44 -0.74
C GLY A 13 -4.52 12.42 0.42
N GLY A 14 -5.76 12.86 0.69
CA GLY A 14 -6.09 13.78 1.77
C GLY A 14 -6.27 13.10 3.14
N PHE A 15 -6.87 13.83 4.08
CA PHE A 15 -7.20 13.32 5.40
C PHE A 15 -8.10 12.08 5.32
N ASN A 16 -7.83 11.06 6.14
CA ASN A 16 -8.65 9.84 6.24
C ASN A 16 -8.84 9.09 4.90
N SER A 17 -7.81 9.09 4.05
CA SER A 17 -7.83 8.45 2.74
C SER A 17 -7.23 7.03 2.77
N LEU A 18 -7.58 6.21 1.77
CA LEU A 18 -6.95 4.93 1.48
C LEU A 18 -6.09 5.09 0.24
N VAL A 19 -4.77 5.08 0.40
CA VAL A 19 -3.83 5.42 -0.67
C VAL A 19 -2.89 4.25 -0.92
N GLY A 20 -2.97 3.70 -2.13
CA GLY A 20 -2.06 2.67 -2.61
C GLY A 20 -1.41 3.10 -3.92
N GLY A 21 -0.15 2.72 -4.15
CA GLY A 21 0.53 2.99 -5.41
C GLY A 21 -0.14 2.32 -6.63
N LEU A 22 -0.88 1.22 -6.41
CA LEU A 22 -1.68 0.55 -7.43
C LEU A 22 -3.19 0.61 -7.12
N VAL A 23 -3.60 0.33 -5.88
CA VAL A 23 -5.03 0.24 -5.51
C VAL A 23 -5.30 0.89 -4.15
N GLY A 24 -6.31 1.76 -4.04
CA GLY A 24 -6.72 2.34 -2.75
C GLY A 24 -7.30 1.30 -1.79
N HIS A 25 -8.32 0.55 -2.24
CA HIS A 25 -8.96 -0.53 -1.47
C HIS A 25 -9.03 -1.81 -2.30
N ASN A 26 -8.44 -2.90 -1.82
CA ASN A 26 -8.52 -4.22 -2.46
C ASN A 26 -9.52 -5.13 -1.73
N GLY A 27 -10.67 -5.38 -2.35
CA GLY A 27 -11.63 -6.42 -1.92
C GLY A 27 -11.60 -7.68 -2.80
N GLY A 28 -10.65 -7.76 -3.75
CA GLY A 28 -10.52 -8.87 -4.69
C GLY A 28 -9.14 -9.49 -4.65
N GLU A 29 -8.71 -10.02 -5.79
CA GLU A 29 -7.41 -10.65 -5.95
C GLU A 29 -6.45 -9.78 -6.78
N LEU A 30 -5.25 -9.57 -6.25
CA LEU A 30 -4.09 -8.98 -6.92
C LEU A 30 -2.99 -10.04 -7.07
N VAL A 31 -2.56 -10.32 -8.30
CA VAL A 31 -1.56 -11.37 -8.59
C VAL A 31 -0.46 -10.86 -9.51
N ASN A 32 0.81 -11.10 -9.17
CA ASN A 32 1.96 -10.72 -10.00
C ASN A 32 1.92 -9.22 -10.37
N VAL A 33 1.80 -8.36 -9.35
CA VAL A 33 1.71 -6.91 -9.55
C VAL A 33 2.92 -6.19 -8.96
N ASP A 34 3.34 -5.11 -9.59
CA ASP A 34 4.48 -4.28 -9.16
C ASP A 34 4.05 -2.81 -9.03
N ALA A 35 4.45 -2.17 -7.93
CA ALA A 35 4.29 -0.74 -7.74
C ALA A 35 5.62 -0.06 -7.40
N SER A 36 5.77 1.15 -7.94
CA SER A 36 6.87 2.08 -7.67
C SER A 36 6.36 3.51 -7.78
N GLY A 37 7.20 4.47 -7.39
CA GLY A 37 6.82 5.88 -7.30
C GLY A 37 6.59 6.33 -5.86
N ARG A 38 6.15 7.57 -5.68
CA ARG A 38 5.89 8.14 -4.36
C ARG A 38 4.43 7.94 -3.97
N VAL A 39 4.18 7.36 -2.81
CA VAL A 39 2.84 7.28 -2.22
C VAL A 39 2.80 8.15 -0.99
N SER A 40 1.84 9.08 -0.92
CA SER A 40 1.74 9.99 0.22
C SER A 40 0.31 10.28 0.64
N ALA A 41 0.09 10.51 1.93
CA ALA A 41 -1.19 10.97 2.43
C ALA A 41 -1.08 11.94 3.61
N ALA A 42 -2.11 12.76 3.78
CA ALA A 42 -2.32 13.55 4.99
C ALA A 42 -2.75 12.66 6.18
N ALA A 43 -3.05 13.27 7.32
CA ALA A 43 -3.24 12.56 8.58
C ALA A 43 -4.40 11.53 8.57
N SER A 44 -4.26 10.53 9.44
CA SER A 44 -5.26 9.47 9.69
C SER A 44 -5.58 8.59 8.48
N ALA A 45 -4.64 8.44 7.54
CA ALA A 45 -4.82 7.64 6.33
C ALA A 45 -4.32 6.19 6.49
N SER A 46 -4.70 5.31 5.57
CA SER A 46 -4.03 4.03 5.33
C SER A 46 -3.21 4.15 4.05
N VAL A 47 -1.89 4.07 4.17
CA VAL A 47 -0.95 4.35 3.08
C VAL A 47 -0.08 3.12 2.83
N GLY A 48 -0.22 2.51 1.66
CA GLY A 48 0.59 1.37 1.25
C GLY A 48 1.34 1.64 -0.04
N GLY A 49 2.56 1.12 -0.16
CA GLY A 49 3.30 1.25 -1.42
C GLY A 49 2.62 0.56 -2.60
N LEU A 50 1.80 -0.48 -2.34
CA LEU A 50 0.95 -1.15 -3.31
C LEU A 50 -0.55 -0.88 -3.06
N VAL A 51 -1.04 -1.16 -1.84
CA VAL A 51 -2.47 -1.07 -1.49
C VAL A 51 -2.72 -0.24 -0.23
N GLY A 52 -3.68 0.68 -0.25
CA GLY A 52 -4.07 1.42 0.95
C GLY A 52 -4.67 0.51 2.04
N SER A 53 -5.80 -0.14 1.72
CA SER A 53 -6.45 -1.14 2.59
C SER A 53 -6.70 -2.45 1.83
N ASN A 54 -6.29 -3.56 2.41
CA ASN A 54 -6.51 -4.90 1.86
C ASN A 54 -7.54 -5.69 2.69
N ALA A 55 -8.64 -6.07 2.05
CA ALA A 55 -9.63 -7.03 2.55
C ALA A 55 -9.68 -8.32 1.71
N GLY A 56 -8.93 -8.38 0.60
CA GLY A 56 -8.84 -9.54 -0.29
C GLY A 56 -7.46 -10.20 -0.29
N SER A 57 -7.06 -10.76 -1.43
CA SER A 57 -5.81 -11.53 -1.59
C SER A 57 -4.78 -10.76 -2.41
N ILE A 58 -3.55 -10.75 -1.92
CA ILE A 58 -2.36 -10.24 -2.62
C ILE A 58 -1.36 -11.39 -2.71
N LEU A 59 -0.99 -11.76 -3.93
CA LEU A 59 -0.09 -12.87 -4.21
C LEU A 59 1.02 -12.43 -5.16
N SER A 60 2.27 -12.76 -4.82
CA SER A 60 3.44 -12.50 -5.67
C SER A 60 3.55 -11.03 -6.08
N ALA A 61 3.36 -10.12 -5.13
CA ALA A 61 3.37 -8.69 -5.37
C ALA A 61 4.65 -8.02 -4.88
N ARG A 62 5.05 -6.93 -5.53
CA ARG A 62 6.24 -6.18 -5.19
C ARG A 62 5.94 -4.68 -5.07
N SER A 63 6.56 -4.04 -4.10
CA SER A 63 6.53 -2.59 -3.94
C SER A 63 7.93 -2.04 -3.72
N SER A 64 8.37 -1.14 -4.60
CA SER A 64 9.59 -0.34 -4.43
C SER A 64 9.28 1.13 -4.18
N SER A 65 8.03 1.44 -3.83
CA SER A 65 7.53 2.79 -3.64
C SER A 65 8.14 3.48 -2.42
N THR A 66 8.38 4.80 -2.52
CA THR A 66 8.65 5.63 -1.34
C THR A 66 7.33 6.06 -0.71
N VAL A 67 7.04 5.55 0.49
CA VAL A 67 5.76 5.72 1.17
C VAL A 67 5.91 6.71 2.33
N ASN A 68 5.08 7.76 2.35
CA ASN A 68 5.07 8.77 3.41
C ASN A 68 3.65 8.97 3.95
N GLY A 69 3.48 8.90 5.26
CA GLY A 69 2.22 9.29 5.91
C GLY A 69 2.48 10.20 7.10
N SER A 70 1.45 10.93 7.51
CA SER A 70 1.53 11.88 8.63
C SER A 70 0.50 11.57 9.71
N GLY A 71 0.69 12.09 10.91
CA GLY A 71 -0.23 11.91 12.04
C GLY A 71 -0.51 10.42 12.34
N ARG A 72 -1.74 10.10 12.73
CA ARG A 72 -2.15 8.73 13.11
C ARG A 72 -2.39 7.80 11.90
N SER A 73 -1.62 7.96 10.84
CA SER A 73 -1.73 7.11 9.65
C SER A 73 -1.16 5.71 9.90
N ARG A 74 -1.71 4.72 9.19
CA ARG A 74 -1.18 3.35 9.13
C ARG A 74 -0.42 3.19 7.83
N ILE A 75 0.88 2.93 7.93
CA ILE A 75 1.80 3.07 6.80
C ILE A 75 2.58 1.77 6.65
N GLY A 76 2.54 1.18 5.46
CA GLY A 76 3.25 -0.05 5.15
C GLY A 76 3.89 -0.04 3.77
N GLY A 77 5.00 -0.76 3.62
CA GLY A 77 5.73 -0.86 2.34
C GLY A 77 4.90 -1.52 1.24
N LEU A 78 4.13 -2.56 1.57
CA LEU A 78 3.13 -3.17 0.67
C LEU A 78 1.73 -2.61 0.91
N VAL A 79 1.22 -2.77 2.14
CA VAL A 79 -0.18 -2.47 2.50
C VAL A 79 -0.23 -1.57 3.73
N GLY A 80 -1.02 -0.50 3.70
CA GLY A 80 -1.22 0.38 4.85
C GLY A 80 -2.05 -0.26 5.95
N GLU A 81 -3.17 -0.89 5.59
CA GLU A 81 -4.03 -1.66 6.50
C GLU A 81 -4.38 -3.03 5.89
N ASN A 82 -4.03 -4.11 6.57
CA ASN A 82 -4.50 -5.45 6.22
C ASN A 82 -5.63 -5.87 7.17
N GLN A 83 -6.84 -6.04 6.65
CA GLN A 83 -8.03 -6.41 7.42
C GLN A 83 -8.02 -7.91 7.75
N ILE A 84 -8.96 -8.36 8.60
CA ILE A 84 -9.05 -9.75 9.09
C ILE A 84 -9.10 -10.78 7.95
N GLN A 85 -9.80 -10.46 6.85
CA GLN A 85 -9.92 -11.34 5.68
C GLN A 85 -8.76 -11.13 4.67
N GLY A 86 -7.95 -10.10 4.88
CA GLY A 86 -6.85 -9.73 4.01
C GLY A 86 -5.70 -10.73 4.09
N ARG A 87 -5.28 -11.26 2.95
CA ARG A 87 -4.16 -12.20 2.84
C ARG A 87 -3.06 -11.63 1.95
N ILE A 88 -1.82 -11.71 2.43
CA ILE A 88 -0.62 -11.31 1.68
C ILE A 88 0.32 -12.51 1.66
N VAL A 89 0.71 -12.98 0.48
CA VAL A 89 1.54 -14.18 0.30
C VAL A 89 2.62 -13.91 -0.73
N SER A 90 3.84 -14.38 -0.44
CA SER A 90 5.00 -14.32 -1.34
C SER A 90 5.23 -12.92 -1.94
N SER A 91 5.02 -11.89 -1.12
CA SER A 91 5.11 -10.49 -1.55
C SER A 91 6.20 -9.79 -0.76
N MET A 92 6.78 -8.73 -1.32
CA MET A 92 7.90 -8.01 -0.70
C MET A 92 7.82 -6.50 -0.91
N SER A 93 8.27 -5.73 0.09
CA SER A 93 8.61 -4.32 -0.08
C SER A 93 10.11 -4.06 0.01
N GLU A 94 10.60 -3.18 -0.86
CA GLU A 94 12.00 -2.73 -0.91
C GLU A 94 12.12 -1.20 -0.78
N GLY A 95 10.99 -0.50 -0.85
CA GLY A 95 10.94 0.96 -0.80
C GLY A 95 11.09 1.52 0.61
N THR A 96 11.37 2.83 0.68
CA THR A 96 11.46 3.54 1.95
C THR A 96 10.08 3.85 2.51
N VAL A 97 9.87 3.62 3.81
CA VAL A 97 8.61 3.90 4.51
C VAL A 97 8.88 4.86 5.65
N SER A 98 8.15 5.97 5.70
CA SER A 98 8.29 6.98 6.73
C SER A 98 6.93 7.47 7.24
N GLY A 99 6.87 7.83 8.52
CA GLY A 99 5.74 8.52 9.12
C GLY A 99 5.84 8.66 10.62
N ASP A 100 4.85 9.35 11.20
CA ASP A 100 4.96 9.92 12.54
C ASP A 100 4.64 8.93 13.68
N TYR A 101 3.80 7.91 13.44
CA TYR A 101 3.28 7.03 14.50
C TYR A 101 3.39 5.52 14.19
N TYR A 102 2.76 5.03 13.13
CA TYR A 102 2.69 3.59 12.83
C TYR A 102 3.35 3.28 11.48
N VAL A 103 4.60 2.82 11.54
CA VAL A 103 5.41 2.46 10.37
C VAL A 103 5.81 0.99 10.47
N SER A 104 5.50 0.20 9.44
CA SER A 104 6.01 -1.16 9.30
C SER A 104 6.70 -1.36 7.94
N LEU A 105 7.84 -2.06 8.00
CA LEU A 105 8.49 -2.64 6.84
C LEU A 105 7.98 -4.08 6.72
N GLY A 106 7.53 -4.48 5.53
CA GLY A 106 6.91 -5.79 5.28
C GLY A 106 6.96 -6.15 3.81
#